data_AF-A0A163Z790-F1
#
_entry.id   AF-A0A163Z790-F1
#
_cell.length_a   1.000
_cell.length_b   1.000
_cell.length_c   1.000
_cell.angle_alpha   90.00
_cell.angle_beta   90.00
_cell.angle_gamma   90.00
#
_symmetry.space_group_name_H-M   'P 1'
#
loop_
_entity.id
_entity.type
_entity.pdbx_description
1 polymer ?
#
loop_
_entity_poly.entity_id
_entity_poly.type
_entity_poly.pdbx_seq_one_letter_code
_entity_poly.pdbx_strand_id
1 'polypeptide(L)'
;MSLYEASLSQETIRRTKSYDIGNLFYVAFFGGVIALTVLANRTGRWLHVNPNVLRGFILVAALLYLGKMGFYYAYFHHMIGLERVYVKYIARAAELLLFGGYYLALRQPYRQHMLTVGENEPLKKSGIIWCLISAGIEIVSIVLLIAL
;
A
#
# COMPACT_ATOMS: atom_id res chain seq x y z
N MET A 1 -20.49 21.74 37.72
CA MET A 1 -20.12 21.56 36.29
C MET A 1 -18.81 22.26 36.08
N SER A 2 -17.73 21.47 35.99
CA SER A 2 -16.36 21.95 35.97
C SER A 2 -15.95 22.39 34.56
N LEU A 3 -15.05 23.37 34.50
CA LEU A 3 -14.45 23.97 33.29
C LEU A 3 -13.81 22.94 32.32
N TYR A 4 -13.73 21.67 32.71
CA TYR A 4 -13.21 20.55 31.94
C TYR A 4 -14.13 20.15 30.76
N GLU A 5 -15.45 20.29 30.89
CA GLU A 5 -16.38 20.04 29.78
C GLU A 5 -16.37 21.17 28.75
N ALA A 6 -16.03 22.39 29.15
CA ALA A 6 -15.97 23.54 28.25
C ALA A 6 -14.74 23.48 27.33
N SER A 7 -13.58 23.01 27.83
CA SER A 7 -12.37 22.87 27.00
C SER A 7 -12.48 21.76 25.95
N LEU A 8 -13.38 20.80 26.12
CA LEU A 8 -13.63 19.73 25.15
C LEU A 8 -14.51 20.18 23.97
N SER A 9 -15.20 21.32 24.06
CA SER A 9 -16.12 21.78 23.01
C SER A 9 -15.47 22.70 21.96
N GLN A 10 -14.24 23.15 22.19
CA GLN A 10 -13.62 24.23 21.42
C GLN A 10 -12.40 23.83 20.58
N GLU A 11 -11.77 22.68 20.85
CA GLU A 11 -10.83 22.11 19.90
C GLU A 11 -11.59 21.26 18.89
N THR A 12 -11.54 21.71 17.65
CA THR A 12 -12.01 21.03 16.46
C THR A 12 -11.29 19.69 16.37
N ILE A 13 -11.80 18.64 17.04
CA ILE A 13 -11.25 17.28 16.99
C ILE A 13 -11.40 16.84 15.54
N ARG A 14 -10.33 17.04 14.78
CA ARG A 14 -10.23 16.78 13.37
C ARG A 14 -10.30 15.26 13.21
N ARG A 15 -11.51 14.74 12.98
CA ARG A 15 -11.80 13.31 12.78
C ARG A 15 -10.82 12.71 11.77
N THR A 16 -9.77 12.07 12.27
CA THR A 16 -8.82 11.32 11.47
C THR A 16 -9.47 9.99 11.13
N LYS A 17 -9.50 9.65 9.84
CA LYS A 17 -10.04 8.40 9.32
C LYS A 17 -8.86 7.47 9.05
N SER A 18 -8.92 6.20 9.43
CA SER A 18 -7.86 5.27 9.01
C SER A 18 -8.47 3.97 8.53
N TYR A 19 -7.79 3.35 7.58
CA TYR A 19 -8.17 2.01 7.18
C TYR A 19 -7.54 0.99 8.13
N ASP A 20 -8.26 -0.11 8.35
CA ASP A 20 -7.74 -1.25 9.10
C ASP A 20 -6.48 -1.81 8.44
N ILE A 21 -5.35 -1.71 9.15
CA ILE A 21 -4.03 -2.12 8.65
C ILE A 21 -4.00 -3.62 8.32
N GLY A 22 -4.81 -4.44 8.99
CA GLY A 22 -4.93 -5.87 8.66
C GLY A 22 -5.46 -6.09 7.24
N ASN A 23 -6.33 -5.20 6.74
CA ASN A 23 -6.87 -5.30 5.40
C ASN A 23 -5.89 -4.83 4.31
N LEU A 24 -4.89 -4.02 4.65
CA LEU A 24 -3.81 -3.63 3.72
C LEU A 24 -2.92 -4.82 3.34
N PHE A 25 -2.82 -5.86 4.20
CA PHE A 25 -2.11 -7.10 3.86
C PHE A 25 -2.77 -7.83 2.69
N TYR A 26 -4.10 -7.94 2.71
CA TYR A 26 -4.84 -8.55 1.60
C TYR A 26 -4.69 -7.74 0.31
N VAL A 27 -4.65 -6.41 0.41
CA VAL A 27 -4.39 -5.54 -0.74
C VAL A 27 -2.98 -5.73 -1.28
N ALA A 28 -1.96 -5.88 -0.42
CA ALA A 28 -0.62 -6.23 -0.87
C ALA A 28 -0.58 -7.59 -1.57
N PHE A 29 -1.25 -8.58 -0.98
CA PHE A 29 -1.22 -9.95 -1.49
C PHE A 29 -1.99 -10.13 -2.80
N PHE A 30 -3.11 -9.43 -2.99
CA PHE A 30 -3.97 -9.57 -4.18
C PHE A 30 -3.87 -8.41 -5.17
N GLY A 31 -3.60 -7.20 -4.69
CA GLY A 31 -3.57 -5.98 -5.50
C GLY A 31 -2.18 -5.57 -5.96
N GLY A 32 -1.11 -6.19 -5.47
CA GLY A 32 0.26 -5.90 -5.90
C GLY A 32 0.74 -4.49 -5.51
N VAL A 33 1.88 -4.09 -6.11
CA VAL A 33 2.61 -2.86 -5.74
C VAL A 33 1.75 -1.60 -5.84
N ILE A 34 1.00 -1.41 -6.93
CA ILE A 34 0.28 -0.15 -7.19
C ILE A 34 -0.88 0.01 -6.22
N ALA A 35 -1.74 -1.00 -6.06
CA ALA A 35 -2.87 -0.94 -5.15
C ALA A 35 -2.41 -0.69 -3.71
N LEU A 36 -1.38 -1.42 -3.27
CA LEU A 36 -0.78 -1.25 -1.95
C LEU A 36 -0.27 0.17 -1.76
N THR A 37 0.51 0.69 -2.70
CA THR A 37 1.12 2.02 -2.62
C THR A 37 0.06 3.11 -2.51
N VAL A 38 -0.99 3.05 -3.33
CA VAL A 38 -2.07 4.04 -3.30
C VAL A 38 -2.84 4.01 -1.98
N LEU A 39 -3.23 2.82 -1.51
CA LEU A 39 -4.02 2.66 -0.30
C LEU A 39 -3.20 2.94 0.96
N ALA A 40 -1.95 2.47 1.02
CA ALA A 40 -1.05 2.74 2.15
C ALA A 40 -0.71 4.24 2.24
N ASN A 41 -0.51 4.92 1.11
CA ASN A 41 -0.26 6.36 1.11
C ASN A 41 -1.50 7.18 1.48
N ARG A 42 -2.68 6.79 1.00
CA ARG A 42 -3.96 7.39 1.44
C ARG A 42 -4.15 7.21 2.96
N THR A 43 -3.88 6.02 3.48
CA THR A 43 -3.91 5.73 4.92
C THR A 43 -2.91 6.60 5.69
N GLY A 44 -1.67 6.68 5.22
CA GLY A 44 -0.63 7.48 5.85
C GLY A 44 -0.92 8.97 5.88
N ARG A 45 -1.53 9.52 4.82
CA ARG A 45 -1.99 10.93 4.81
C ARG A 45 -3.06 11.19 5.84
N TRP A 46 -4.00 10.27 6.03
CA TRP A 46 -5.04 10.44 7.03
C TRP A 46 -4.52 10.29 8.47
N LEU A 47 -3.50 9.44 8.66
CA LEU A 47 -2.77 9.31 9.92
C LEU A 47 -1.74 10.44 10.15
N HIS A 48 -1.73 11.48 9.32
CA HIS A 48 -0.81 12.62 9.39
C HIS A 48 0.68 12.23 9.42
N VAL A 49 1.03 11.13 8.74
CA VAL A 49 2.43 10.71 8.58
C VAL A 49 3.19 11.74 7.75
N ASN A 50 4.47 11.95 8.08
CA ASN A 50 5.32 12.89 7.40
C ASN A 50 5.30 12.65 5.87
N PRO A 51 4.98 13.67 5.05
CA PRO A 51 4.89 13.52 3.60
C PRO A 51 6.21 13.06 2.96
N ASN A 52 7.36 13.36 3.57
CA ASN A 52 8.66 12.91 3.06
C ASN A 52 8.82 11.39 3.16
N VAL A 53 8.32 10.78 4.25
CA VAL A 53 8.32 9.32 4.44
C VAL A 53 7.42 8.67 3.40
N LEU A 54 6.21 9.23 3.19
CA LEU A 54 5.28 8.73 2.17
C LEU A 54 5.83 8.85 0.74
N ARG A 55 6.51 9.95 0.40
CA ARG A 55 7.20 10.10 -0.88
C ARG A 55 8.33 9.07 -1.03
N GLY A 56 9.09 8.81 0.03
CA GLY A 56 10.12 7.77 0.04
C GLY A 56 9.55 6.40 -0.33
N PHE A 57 8.43 6.01 0.27
CA PHE A 57 7.77 4.75 -0.08
C PHE A 57 7.25 4.71 -1.52
N ILE A 58 6.76 5.83 -2.08
CA ILE A 58 6.37 5.89 -3.50
C ILE A 58 7.59 5.61 -4.40
N LEU A 59 8.75 6.20 -4.09
CA LEU A 59 9.98 5.97 -4.85
C LEU A 59 10.42 4.51 -4.76
N VAL A 60 10.40 3.93 -3.57
CA VAL A 60 10.73 2.51 -3.37
C VAL A 60 9.75 1.61 -4.13
N ALA A 61 8.46 1.92 -4.10
CA ALA A 61 7.45 1.18 -4.86
C ALA A 61 7.66 1.29 -6.37
N ALA A 62 8.00 2.47 -6.88
CA ALA A 62 8.31 2.67 -8.29
C ALA A 62 9.55 1.86 -8.73
N LEU A 63 10.62 1.88 -7.92
CA LEU A 63 11.82 1.07 -8.17
C LEU A 63 11.51 -0.43 -8.14
N LEU A 64 10.70 -0.89 -7.17
CA LEU A 64 10.26 -2.28 -7.09
C LEU A 64 9.44 -2.69 -8.32
N TYR A 65 8.53 -1.84 -8.76
CA TYR A 65 7.72 -2.09 -9.94
C TYR A 65 8.57 -2.17 -11.22
N LEU A 66 9.51 -1.24 -11.41
CA LEU A 66 10.45 -1.27 -12.53
C LEU A 66 11.34 -2.52 -12.49
N GLY A 67 11.86 -2.88 -11.31
CA GLY A 67 12.67 -4.09 -11.14
C GLY A 67 11.87 -5.36 -11.46
N LYS A 68 10.61 -5.43 -11.03
CA LYS A 68 9.69 -6.53 -11.37
C LYS A 68 9.45 -6.61 -12.88
N MET A 69 9.26 -5.48 -13.56
CA MET A 69 9.10 -5.45 -15.02
C MET A 69 10.36 -5.86 -15.76
N GLY A 70 11.54 -5.40 -15.34
CA GLY A 70 12.82 -5.84 -15.90
C GLY A 70 13.06 -7.34 -15.72
N PHE A 71 12.66 -7.89 -14.57
CA PHE A 71 12.73 -9.33 -14.31
C PHE A 71 11.79 -10.12 -15.22
N TYR A 72 10.56 -9.66 -15.44
CA TYR A 72 9.64 -10.29 -16.40
C TYR A 72 10.16 -10.21 -17.83
N TYR A 73 10.72 -9.06 -18.24
CA TYR A 73 11.35 -8.91 -19.55
C TYR A 73 12.48 -9.93 -19.74
N ALA A 74 13.43 -10.03 -18.80
CA ALA A 74 14.51 -11.02 -18.86
C ALA A 74 14.00 -12.47 -18.92
N TYR A 75 12.89 -12.76 -18.25
CA TYR A 75 12.23 -14.07 -18.33
C TYR A 75 11.63 -14.35 -19.71
N PHE A 76 10.89 -13.39 -20.28
CA PHE A 76 10.22 -13.58 -21.59
C PHE A 76 11.21 -13.68 -22.75
N HIS A 77 12.34 -12.96 -22.70
CA HIS A 77 13.41 -13.07 -23.70
C HIS A 77 14.35 -14.26 -23.49
N HIS A 78 13.96 -15.24 -22.67
CA HIS A 78 14.74 -16.45 -22.36
C HIS A 78 16.15 -16.19 -21.82
N MET A 79 16.43 -14.99 -21.27
CA MET A 79 17.72 -14.70 -20.63
C MET A 79 17.87 -15.43 -19.31
N ILE A 80 16.75 -15.83 -18.68
CA ILE A 80 16.73 -16.55 -17.41
C ILE A 80 15.86 -17.81 -17.54
N GLY A 81 16.48 -18.98 -17.47
CA GLY A 81 15.82 -20.29 -17.45
C GLY A 81 15.22 -20.66 -16.10
N LEU A 82 14.33 -19.82 -15.56
CA LEU A 82 13.58 -20.11 -14.33
C LEU A 82 12.23 -20.75 -14.67
N GLU A 83 11.69 -21.59 -13.80
CA GLU A 83 10.29 -22.02 -13.97
C GLU A 83 9.33 -20.88 -13.64
N ARG A 84 8.21 -20.83 -14.37
CA ARG A 84 7.16 -19.81 -14.22
C ARG A 84 6.65 -19.68 -12.77
N VAL A 85 6.71 -20.77 -12.01
CA VAL A 85 6.28 -20.84 -10.60
C VAL A 85 7.19 -19.96 -9.73
N TYR A 86 8.52 -20.14 -9.82
CA TYR A 86 9.49 -19.37 -9.02
C TYR A 86 9.45 -17.88 -9.34
N VAL A 87 9.29 -17.52 -10.62
CA VAL A 87 9.19 -16.12 -11.06
C VAL A 87 8.03 -15.39 -10.35
N LYS A 88 6.87 -16.06 -10.24
CA LYS A 88 5.71 -15.50 -9.53
C LYS A 88 5.97 -15.35 -8.03
N TYR A 89 6.58 -16.34 -7.39
CA TYR A 89 6.84 -16.29 -5.95
C TYR A 89 7.86 -15.21 -5.57
N ILE A 90 8.93 -15.05 -6.35
CA ILE A 90 9.94 -14.01 -6.12
C ILE A 90 9.31 -12.61 -6.23
N ALA A 91 8.53 -12.37 -7.29
CA ALA A 91 7.82 -11.10 -7.46
C ALA A 91 6.85 -10.81 -6.30
N ARG A 92 6.12 -11.84 -5.83
CA ARG A 92 5.18 -11.72 -4.70
C ARG A 92 5.89 -11.49 -3.37
N ALA A 93 7.06 -12.10 -3.16
CA ALA A 93 7.87 -11.91 -1.96
C ALA A 93 8.32 -10.44 -1.85
N ALA A 94 8.71 -9.82 -2.96
CA ALA A 94 9.09 -8.41 -2.99
C ALA A 94 7.93 -7.46 -2.63
N GLU A 95 6.70 -7.78 -3.06
CA GLU A 95 5.49 -7.03 -2.70
C GLU A 95 5.16 -7.15 -1.21
N LEU A 96 5.33 -8.34 -0.64
CA LEU A 96 5.15 -8.58 0.79
C LEU A 96 6.20 -7.83 1.63
N LEU A 97 7.44 -7.74 1.16
CA LEU A 97 8.47 -6.92 1.81
C LEU A 97 8.11 -5.43 1.79
N LEU A 98 7.61 -4.91 0.66
CA LEU A 98 7.12 -3.54 0.57
C LEU A 98 5.97 -3.28 1.56
N PHE A 99 5.03 -4.23 1.66
CA PHE A 99 3.97 -4.17 2.67
C PHE A 99 4.53 -4.14 4.08
N GLY A 100 5.51 -4.98 4.41
CA GLY A 100 6.18 -4.97 5.72
C GLY A 100 6.75 -3.60 6.06
N GLY A 101 7.39 -2.94 5.09
CA GLY A 101 7.89 -1.56 5.24
C GLY A 101 6.77 -0.56 5.55
N TYR A 102 5.69 -0.57 4.76
CA TYR A 102 4.52 0.27 5.00
C TYR A 102 3.87 -0.03 6.36
N TYR A 103 3.75 -1.30 6.72
CA TYR A 103 3.17 -1.74 7.99
C TYR A 103 3.95 -1.15 9.17
N LEU A 104 5.28 -1.25 9.17
CA LEU A 104 6.11 -0.70 10.25
C LEU A 104 5.97 0.83 10.34
N ALA A 105 5.99 1.53 9.20
CA ALA A 105 5.84 2.98 9.17
C ALA A 105 4.45 3.46 9.62
N LEU A 106 3.40 2.70 9.32
CA LEU A 106 2.02 3.04 9.67
C LEU A 106 1.61 2.53 11.06
N ARG A 107 2.28 1.51 11.61
CA ARG A 107 1.91 0.89 12.90
C ARG A 107 1.97 1.87 14.07
N GLN A 108 3.02 2.68 14.14
CA GLN A 108 3.21 3.64 15.22
C GLN A 108 2.13 4.75 15.22
N PRO A 109 1.86 5.46 14.11
CA PRO A 109 0.81 6.47 14.05
C PRO A 109 -0.60 5.87 14.16
N TYR A 110 -0.82 4.66 13.65
CA TYR A 110 -2.10 3.95 13.81
C TYR A 110 -2.41 3.60 15.26
N ARG A 111 -1.39 3.16 16.03
CA ARG A 111 -1.56 2.88 17.47
C ARG A 111 -1.92 4.15 18.25
N GLN A 112 -1.32 5.29 17.90
CA GLN A 112 -1.67 6.58 18.50
C GLN A 112 -3.11 7.00 18.13
N HIS A 113 -3.51 6.76 16.89
CA HIS A 113 -4.86 7.07 16.41
C HIS A 113 -5.95 6.19 17.04
N MET A 114 -5.71 4.89 17.25
CA MET A 114 -6.64 4.01 17.98
C MET A 114 -6.87 4.43 19.43
N LEU A 115 -5.88 5.07 20.06
CA LEU A 115 -6.02 5.61 21.43
C LEU A 115 -6.82 6.92 21.46
N THR A 116 -7.05 7.55 20.31
CA THR A 116 -7.75 8.85 20.15
C THR A 116 -8.97 8.71 19.26
N VAL A 117 -10.03 8.04 19.77
CA VAL A 117 -11.40 7.98 19.20
C VAL A 117 -11.46 7.95 17.66
N GLY A 118 -10.60 7.12 17.05
CA GLY A 118 -10.46 7.04 15.60
C GLY A 118 -11.57 6.20 14.97
N GLU A 119 -12.34 6.78 14.05
CA GLU A 119 -13.28 6.02 13.22
C GLU A 119 -12.51 5.25 12.14
N ASN A 120 -12.65 3.92 12.14
CA ASN A 120 -12.11 3.07 11.08
C ASN A 120 -13.02 3.11 9.85
N GLU A 121 -12.51 3.54 8.70
CA GLU A 121 -13.23 3.41 7.43
C GLU A 121 -13.09 1.98 6.89
N PRO A 122 -14.16 1.40 6.29
CA PRO A 122 -14.09 0.09 5.70
C PRO A 122 -13.22 0.08 4.43
N LEU A 123 -12.01 -0.47 4.52
CA LEU A 123 -11.08 -0.63 3.37
C LEU A 123 -11.63 -1.57 2.29
N LYS A 124 -12.54 -2.50 2.63
CA LYS A 124 -13.00 -3.58 1.71
C LYS A 124 -13.43 -3.08 0.34
N LYS A 125 -14.27 -2.03 0.26
CA LYS A 125 -14.78 -1.54 -1.03
C LYS A 125 -13.70 -0.84 -1.86
N SER A 126 -12.91 0.04 -1.24
CA SER A 126 -11.85 0.75 -1.96
C SER A 126 -10.69 -0.18 -2.32
N GLY A 127 -10.39 -1.16 -1.48
CA GLY A 127 -9.37 -2.19 -1.71
C GLY A 127 -9.63 -2.98 -2.98
N ILE A 128 -10.84 -3.51 -3.14
CA ILE A 128 -11.21 -4.32 -4.31
C ILE A 128 -11.07 -3.52 -5.62
N ILE A 129 -11.53 -2.27 -5.64
CA ILE A 129 -11.46 -1.42 -6.84
C ILE A 129 -10.00 -1.18 -7.24
N TRP A 130 -9.14 -0.81 -6.28
CA TRP A 130 -7.73 -0.57 -6.58
C TRP A 130 -6.97 -1.84 -6.93
N CYS A 131 -7.32 -2.98 -6.34
CA CYS A 131 -6.78 -4.28 -6.75
C CYS A 131 -7.12 -4.59 -8.21
N LEU A 132 -8.36 -4.35 -8.64
CA LEU A 132 -8.77 -4.55 -10.04
C LEU A 132 -8.01 -3.62 -11.01
N ILE A 133 -7.88 -2.34 -10.66
CA ILE A 133 -7.12 -1.37 -11.46
C ILE A 133 -5.66 -1.79 -11.57
N SER A 134 -5.04 -2.15 -10.45
CA SER A 134 -3.64 -2.59 -10.41
C SER A 134 -3.42 -3.85 -11.24
N ALA A 135 -4.30 -4.85 -11.13
CA ALA A 135 -4.26 -6.06 -11.95
C ALA A 135 -4.38 -5.73 -13.44
N GLY A 136 -5.26 -4.80 -13.82
CA GLY A 136 -5.41 -4.34 -15.20
C GLY A 136 -4.12 -3.71 -15.73
N ILE A 137 -3.50 -2.80 -14.96
CA ILE A 137 -2.23 -2.16 -15.34
C ILE A 137 -1.13 -3.22 -15.50
N GLU A 138 -1.03 -4.16 -14.56
CA GLU A 138 0.00 -5.20 -14.60
C GLU A 138 -0.13 -6.12 -15.82
N ILE A 139 -1.37 -6.52 -16.19
CA ILE A 139 -1.63 -7.29 -17.40
C ILE A 139 -1.20 -6.50 -18.64
N VAL A 140 -1.60 -5.23 -18.75
CA VAL A 140 -1.24 -4.38 -19.89
C VAL A 140 0.28 -4.25 -20.01
N SER A 141 0.99 -4.03 -18.90
CA SER A 141 2.45 -3.94 -18.90
C SER A 141 3.12 -5.24 -19.33
N ILE A 142 2.63 -6.39 -18.86
CA ILE A 142 3.17 -7.69 -19.26
C ILE A 142 2.93 -7.94 -20.76
N VAL A 143 1.73 -7.65 -21.27
CA VAL A 143 1.43 -7.80 -22.71
C VAL A 143 2.34 -6.91 -23.55
N LEU A 144 2.56 -5.67 -23.12
CA LEU A 144 3.45 -4.74 -23.80
C LEU A 144 4.91 -5.22 -23.80
N LEU A 145 5.38 -5.81 -22.70
CA LEU A 145 6.73 -6.38 -22.60
C LEU A 145 6.93 -7.61 -23.47
N ILE A 146 5.89 -8.42 -23.67
CA ILE A 146 5.95 -9.58 -24.57
C ILE A 146 6.00 -9.13 -26.05
N ALA A 147 5.38 -8.00 -26.37
CA ALA A 147 5.31 -7.46 -27.73
C ALA A 147 6.57 -6.69 -28.16
N LEU A 148 7.50 -6.42 -27.23
CA LEU A 148 8.69 -5.60 -27.42
C LEU A 148 9.94 -6.47 -27.59
#